data_AF-A0A6B0DGM3-F1
#
_entry.id   AF-A0A6B0DGM3-F1
#
_cell.length_a   1.000
_cell.length_b   1.000
_cell.length_c   1.000
_cell.angle_alpha   90.00
_cell.angle_beta   90.00
_cell.angle_gamma   90.00
#
_symmetry.space_group_name_H-M   'P 1'
#
loop_
_entity.id
_entity.type
_entity.pdbx_description
1 polymer ?
#
loop_
_entity_poly.entity_id
_entity_poly.type
_entity_poly.pdbx_seq_one_letter_code
_entity_poly.pdbx_strand_id
1 'polypeptide(L)'
;MENTYSFIEDLMEELNLLERHLKILKLLEKEGPVGIMRISQMTDIPPHRVRYSLRILETERMITATPEGAKIIGDLNSFYKNINLKMNEILKKIEELKKMLEPSK
;
A
#
# COMPACT_ATOMS: atom_id res chain seq x y z
N MET A 1 -4.14 -30.02 -1.18
CA MET A 1 -4.49 -28.62 -1.49
C MET A 1 -4.82 -28.00 -0.15
N GLU A 2 -4.00 -27.08 0.35
CA GLU A 2 -4.36 -26.34 1.57
C GLU A 2 -5.69 -25.64 1.29
N ASN A 3 -6.67 -25.85 2.15
CA ASN A 3 -7.92 -25.09 2.12
C ASN A 3 -7.58 -23.66 2.54
N THR A 4 -7.17 -22.82 1.59
CA THR A 4 -7.04 -21.40 1.86
C THR A 4 -8.43 -20.81 1.95
N TYR A 5 -8.75 -20.19 3.07
CA TYR A 5 -10.01 -19.49 3.23
C TYR A 5 -9.96 -18.18 2.43
N SER A 6 -10.92 -17.96 1.53
CA SER A 6 -10.93 -16.79 0.63
C SER A 6 -10.77 -15.46 1.39
N PHE A 7 -11.40 -15.33 2.56
CA PHE A 7 -11.31 -14.11 3.37
C PHE A 7 -9.89 -13.81 3.90
N ILE A 8 -9.04 -14.83 4.05
CA ILE A 8 -7.63 -14.66 4.41
C ILE A 8 -6.82 -14.21 3.19
N GLU A 9 -7.13 -14.75 2.01
CA GLU A 9 -6.50 -14.33 0.75
C GLU A 9 -6.83 -12.87 0.44
N ASP A 10 -8.10 -12.48 0.56
CA ASP A 10 -8.55 -11.09 0.38
C ASP A 10 -7.78 -10.13 1.32
N LEU A 11 -7.60 -10.50 2.60
CA LEU A 11 -6.80 -9.71 3.54
C LEU A 11 -5.33 -9.59 3.11
N MET A 12 -4.74 -10.68 2.60
CA MET A 12 -3.38 -10.66 2.07
C MET A 12 -3.27 -9.78 0.81
N GLU A 13 -4.28 -9.77 -0.06
CA GLU A 13 -4.32 -8.89 -1.22
C GLU A 13 -4.38 -7.42 -0.84
N GLU A 14 -5.14 -7.05 0.19
CA GLU A 14 -5.17 -5.69 0.74
C GLU A 14 -3.82 -5.26 1.35
N LEU A 15 -3.11 -6.16 2.03
CA LEU A 15 -1.75 -5.88 2.52
C LEU A 15 -0.76 -5.68 1.36
N ASN A 16 -0.84 -6.50 0.31
CA ASN A 16 -0.03 -6.36 -0.91
C ASN A 16 -0.35 -5.05 -1.66
N LEU A 17 -1.61 -4.62 -1.62
CA LEU A 17 -2.05 -3.34 -2.17
C LEU A 17 -1.37 -2.18 -1.42
N LEU A 18 -1.43 -2.19 -0.09
CA LEU A 18 -0.80 -1.18 0.76
C LEU A 18 0.72 -1.14 0.56
N GLU A 19 1.39 -2.29 0.55
CA GLU A 19 2.83 -2.38 0.28
C GLU A 19 3.20 -1.70 -1.05
N ARG A 20 2.42 -1.98 -2.10
CA ARG A 20 2.61 -1.36 -3.41
C ARG A 20 2.47 0.16 -3.35
N HIS A 21 1.47 0.69 -2.64
CA HIS A 21 1.27 2.13 -2.51
C HIS A 21 2.48 2.79 -1.81
N LEU A 22 2.97 2.17 -0.73
CA LEU A 22 4.15 2.68 0.00
C LEU A 22 5.42 2.63 -0.84
N LYS A 23 5.64 1.57 -1.62
CA LYS A 23 6.77 1.49 -2.57
C LYS A 23 6.75 2.61 -3.60
N ILE A 24 5.58 2.91 -4.16
CA ILE A 24 5.40 3.98 -5.14
C ILE A 24 5.65 5.35 -4.49
N LEU A 25 5.03 5.63 -3.34
CA LEU A 25 5.22 6.91 -2.64
C LEU A 25 6.68 7.15 -2.26
N LYS A 26 7.39 6.14 -1.73
CA LYS A 26 8.82 6.23 -1.43
C LYS A 26 9.68 6.50 -2.67
N LEU A 27 9.33 5.91 -3.81
CA LEU A 27 10.03 6.18 -5.06
C LEU A 27 9.84 7.62 -5.51
N LEU A 28 8.60 8.12 -5.49
CA LEU A 28 8.28 9.50 -5.87
C LEU A 28 8.88 10.53 -4.91
N GLU A 29 8.98 10.20 -3.63
CA GLU A 29 9.64 11.02 -2.61
C GLU A 29 11.15 11.16 -2.90
N LYS A 30 11.79 10.09 -3.37
CA LYS A 30 13.21 10.06 -3.67
C LYS A 30 13.56 10.67 -5.03
N GLU A 31 12.80 10.35 -6.07
CA GLU A 31 13.15 10.65 -7.47
C GLU A 31 12.38 11.86 -8.04
N GLY A 32 11.36 12.37 -7.33
CA GLY A 32 10.48 13.42 -7.82
C GLY A 32 9.36 12.88 -8.74
N PRO A 33 8.87 13.68 -9.70
CA PRO A 33 7.86 13.21 -10.64
C PRO A 33 8.36 12.04 -11.48
N VAL A 34 7.65 10.90 -11.46
CA VAL A 34 8.02 9.71 -12.24
C VAL A 34 6.81 9.13 -12.97
N GLY A 35 6.99 8.79 -14.25
CA GLY A 35 5.97 8.13 -15.06
C GLY A 35 5.78 6.64 -14.76
N ILE A 36 4.63 6.09 -15.15
CA ILE A 36 4.20 4.69 -14.88
C ILE A 36 5.27 3.66 -15.29
N MET A 37 5.88 3.81 -16.47
CA MET A 37 6.87 2.85 -16.98
C MET A 37 8.12 2.80 -16.11
N ARG A 38 8.63 3.96 -15.68
CA ARG A 38 9.83 4.03 -14.85
C ARG A 38 9.55 3.56 -13.42
N ILE A 39 8.37 3.88 -12.87
CA ILE A 39 7.92 3.30 -11.59
C ILE A 39 7.88 1.77 -11.69
N SER A 40 7.27 1.23 -12.76
CA SER A 40 7.18 -0.21 -12.99
C SER A 40 8.56 -0.87 -13.03
N GLN A 41 9.50 -0.32 -13.79
CA GLN A 41 10.88 -0.83 -13.88
C GLN A 41 11.63 -0.77 -12.55
N MET A 42 11.51 0.32 -11.80
CA MET A 42 12.25 0.52 -10.55
C MET A 42 11.69 -0.26 -9.36
N THR A 43 10.42 -0.66 -9.42
CA THR A 43 9.73 -1.35 -8.33
C THR A 43 9.39 -2.80 -8.62
N ASP A 44 9.64 -3.25 -9.86
CA ASP A 44 9.21 -4.55 -10.39
C ASP A 44 7.68 -4.79 -10.30
N ILE A 45 6.90 -3.70 -10.24
CA ILE A 45 5.44 -3.75 -10.20
C ILE A 45 4.91 -3.67 -11.64
N PRO A 46 4.00 -4.56 -12.08
CA PRO A 46 3.42 -4.49 -13.42
C PRO A 46 2.74 -3.14 -13.72
N PRO A 47 2.84 -2.60 -14.96
CA PRO A 47 2.32 -1.27 -15.28
C PRO A 47 0.85 -1.02 -14.95
N HIS A 48 -0.01 -2.02 -15.15
CA HIS A 48 -1.44 -1.91 -14.85
C HIS A 48 -1.69 -1.78 -13.35
N ARG A 49 -0.89 -2.46 -12.50
CA ARG A 49 -0.95 -2.34 -11.03
C ARG A 49 -0.40 -1.00 -10.55
N VAL A 50 0.69 -0.50 -11.17
CA VAL A 50 1.18 0.86 -10.93
C VAL A 50 0.09 1.89 -11.23
N ARG A 51 -0.52 1.81 -12.42
CA ARG A 51 -1.62 2.71 -12.82
C ARG A 51 -2.77 2.69 -11.82
N TYR A 52 -3.19 1.49 -11.38
CA TYR A 52 -4.25 1.34 -10.38
C TYR A 52 -3.89 2.05 -9.07
N SER A 53 -2.69 1.84 -8.54
CA SER A 53 -2.23 2.51 -7.33
C SER A 53 -2.13 4.03 -7.47
N LEU A 54 -1.61 4.53 -8.59
CA LEU A 54 -1.54 5.98 -8.82
C LEU A 54 -2.94 6.61 -8.85
N ARG A 55 -3.93 5.94 -9.46
CA ARG A 55 -5.32 6.43 -9.47
C ARG A 55 -5.91 6.55 -8.06
N ILE A 56 -5.65 5.57 -7.19
CA ILE A 56 -6.10 5.62 -5.80
C ILE A 56 -5.40 6.77 -5.08
N LEU A 57 -4.08 6.83 -5.15
CA LEU A 57 -3.29 7.88 -4.50
C LEU A 57 -3.66 9.29 -4.97
N GLU A 58 -4.04 9.46 -6.23
CA GLU A 58 -4.53 10.74 -6.77
C GLU A 58 -5.93 11.08 -6.23
N THR A 59 -6.81 10.09 -6.12
CA THR A 59 -8.15 10.25 -5.52
C THR A 59 -8.07 10.68 -4.05
N GLU A 60 -7.11 10.11 -3.32
CA GLU A 60 -6.77 10.46 -1.93
C GLU A 60 -5.96 11.76 -1.80
N ARG A 61 -5.73 12.48 -2.91
CA ARG A 61 -4.96 13.74 -2.98
C ARG A 61 -3.53 13.66 -2.44
N MET A 62 -2.94 12.46 -2.48
CA MET A 62 -1.55 12.26 -2.10
C MET A 62 -0.60 12.65 -3.25
N ILE A 63 -1.05 12.44 -4.49
CA ILE A 63 -0.32 12.78 -5.71
C ILE A 63 -1.19 13.53 -6.71
N THR A 64 -0.57 14.04 -7.77
CA THR A 64 -1.23 14.56 -8.98
C THR A 64 -0.46 14.12 -10.22
N ALA A 65 -1.17 13.89 -11.33
CA ALA A 65 -0.54 13.65 -12.62
C ALA A 65 0.03 14.94 -13.24
N THR A 66 1.28 14.90 -13.71
CA THR A 66 1.94 15.97 -14.49
C THR A 66 2.53 15.41 -15.79
N PRO A 67 2.95 16.26 -16.75
CA PRO A 67 3.63 15.81 -17.96
C PRO A 67 4.90 14.99 -17.68
N GLU A 68 5.59 15.27 -16.58
CA GLU A 68 6.82 14.58 -16.15
C GLU A 68 6.54 13.27 -15.38
N GLY A 69 5.30 13.07 -14.90
CA GLY A 69 4.90 11.87 -14.17
C GLY A 69 4.00 12.17 -12.97
N ALA A 70 3.81 11.18 -12.11
CA ALA A 70 3.08 11.36 -10.86
C ALA A 70 3.94 12.16 -9.88
N LYS A 71 3.40 13.23 -9.30
CA LYS A 71 4.09 14.10 -8.34
C LYS A 71 3.36 14.10 -7.00
N ILE A 72 4.11 14.04 -5.90
CA ILE A 72 3.55 14.15 -4.55
C ILE A 72 3.07 15.57 -4.26
N ILE A 73 1.87 15.69 -3.71
CA ILE A 73 1.28 16.96 -3.25
C ILE A 73 0.75 16.88 -1.81
N GLY A 74 0.60 15.68 -1.25
CA GLY A 74 0.18 15.46 0.13
C GLY A 74 1.32 15.55 1.14
N ASP A 75 0.98 15.70 2.42
CA ASP A 75 1.93 15.64 3.52
C ASP A 75 2.28 14.18 3.85
N LEU A 76 3.40 13.71 3.30
CA LEU A 76 3.91 12.35 3.54
C LEU A 76 4.25 12.08 4.99
N ASN A 77 4.74 13.07 5.74
CA ASN A 77 5.13 12.87 7.13
C ASN A 77 3.89 12.58 7.99
N SER A 78 2.84 13.38 7.81
CA SER A 78 1.55 13.14 8.46
C SER A 78 0.94 11.80 8.02
N PHE A 79 0.98 11.50 6.72
CA PHE A 79 0.48 10.24 6.18
C PHE A 79 1.19 9.01 6.76
N TYR A 80 2.53 8.98 6.74
CA TYR A 80 3.30 7.87 7.31
C TYR A 80 3.08 7.72 8.81
N LYS A 81 2.99 8.84 9.55
CA LYS A 81 2.64 8.81 10.98
C LYS A 81 1.27 8.18 11.21
N ASN A 82 0.26 8.58 10.45
CA ASN A 82 -1.10 8.05 10.57
C ASN A 82 -1.17 6.57 10.19
N ILE A 83 -0.51 6.15 9.10
CA ILE A 83 -0.40 4.74 8.72
C ILE A 83 0.27 3.92 9.82
N ASN A 84 1.39 4.41 10.40
CA ASN A 84 2.09 3.68 11.44
C ASN A 84 1.20 3.48 12.69
N LEU A 85 0.43 4.50 13.07
CA LEU A 85 -0.56 4.37 14.16
C LEU A 85 -1.63 3.33 13.83
N LYS A 86 -2.17 3.34 12.60
CA LYS A 86 -3.17 2.37 12.15
C LYS A 86 -2.62 0.95 12.03
N MET A 87 -1.37 0.78 11.59
CA MET A 87 -0.69 -0.51 11.57
C MET A 87 -0.58 -1.10 12.99
N ASN A 88 -0.27 -0.28 14.00
CA ASN A 88 -0.24 -0.74 15.39
C ASN A 88 -1.62 -1.22 15.88
N GLU A 89 -2.71 -0.52 15.50
CA GLU A 89 -4.08 -0.96 15.79
C GLU A 89 -4.39 -2.31 15.11
N ILE A 90 -4.00 -2.48 13.84
CA ILE A 90 -4.19 -3.73 13.08
C ILE A 90 -3.40 -4.87 13.71
N LEU A 91 -2.13 -4.65 14.07
CA LEU A 91 -1.29 -5.65 14.72
C LEU A 91 -1.92 -6.14 16.03
N LYS A 92 -2.37 -5.21 16.88
CA LYS A 92 -3.08 -5.55 18.12
C LYS A 92 -4.32 -6.39 17.83
N LYS A 93 -5.11 -6.02 16.80
CA LYS A 93 -6.30 -6.80 16.42
C LYS A 93 -5.95 -8.20 15.94
N ILE A 94 -4.87 -8.36 15.15
CA ILE A 94 -4.38 -9.68 14.70
C ILE A 94 -3.95 -10.53 15.90
N GLU A 95 -3.26 -9.94 16.89
CA GLU A 95 -2.89 -10.64 18.12
C GLU A 95 -4.12 -11.10 18.91
N GLU A 96 -5.15 -10.26 19.04
CA GLU A 96 -6.42 -10.64 19.66
C GLU A 96 -7.10 -11.79 18.90
N LEU A 97 -7.15 -11.74 17.57
CA LEU A 97 -7.72 -12.81 16.74
C LEU A 97 -6.94 -14.12 16.90
N LYS A 98 -5.60 -14.07 16.98
CA LYS A 98 -4.77 -15.26 17.23
C LYS A 98 -5.10 -15.93 18.56
N LYS A 99 -5.35 -15.15 19.62
CA LYS A 99 -5.77 -15.70 20.92
C LYS A 99 -7.10 -16.45 20.85
N MET A 100 -8.00 -16.08 19.94
CA MET A 100 -9.27 -16.79 19.73
C MET A 100 -9.08 -18.17 19.07
N LEU A 101 -7.92 -18.42 18.46
CA LEU A 101 -7.56 -19.71 17.87
C LEU A 101 -6.88 -20.64 18.89
N GLU A 102 -6.49 -20.13 20.05
CA GLU A 102 -5.95 -20.97 21.13
C GLU A 102 -7.06 -21.90 21.63
N PRO A 103 -6.77 -23.19 21.86
CA PRO A 103 -7.77 -24.12 22.36
C PRO A 103 -8.29 -23.64 23.71
N SER A 104 -9.61 -23.59 23.85
CA SER A 104 -10.26 -23.43 25.15
C SER A 104 -9.76 -24.52 26.09
N LYS A 105 -9.27 -24.13 27.27
CA LYS A 105 -8.94 -25.07 28.35
C LYS A 105 -10.15 -25.90 28.76
#